data_AF-R7TI38-F1
#
_entry.id   AF-R7TI38-F1
#
_cell.length_a   1.000
_cell.length_b   1.000
_cell.length_c   1.000
_cell.angle_alpha   90.00
_cell.angle_beta   90.00
_cell.angle_gamma   90.00
#
_symmetry.space_group_name_H-M   'P 1'
#
loop_
_entity.id
_entity.type
_entity.pdbx_description
1 polymer ?
#
loop_
_entity_poly.entity_id
_entity_poly.type
_entity_poly.pdbx_seq_one_letter_code
_entity_poly.pdbx_strand_id
1 'polypeptide(L)' 'LGCMLSNILRYYFIMVSLLCNGAEAYNMNLMLLKVFDQGVTNFILKAVIPSWGLPILGIVAILIIDTDAFQGVVEGCTFR' A
#
# COMPACT_ATOMS: atom_id res chain seq x y z
N LEU A 1 6.47 19.95 -11.20
CA LEU A 1 5.51 18.83 -11.40
C LEU A 1 6.18 17.46 -11.24
N GLY A 2 7.32 17.18 -11.88
CA GLY A 2 7.96 15.84 -11.85
C GLY A 2 8.34 15.31 -10.45
N CYS A 3 8.91 16.14 -9.56
CA CYS A 3 9.30 15.69 -8.21
C CYS A 3 8.09 15.39 -7.32
N MET A 4 7.01 16.16 -7.43
CA MET A 4 5.75 15.90 -6.71
C MET A 4 5.13 14.56 -7.15
N LEU A 5 5.05 14.32 -8.46
CA LEU A 5 4.50 13.07 -9.01
C LEU A 5 5.34 11.86 -8.57
N SER A 6 6.67 11.98 -8.61
CA SER A 6 7.60 10.94 -8.16
C SER A 6 7.43 10.63 -6.66
N ASN A 7 7.27 11.66 -5.83
CA ASN A 7 7.03 11.49 -4.39
C ASN A 7 5.71 10.76 -4.12
N ILE A 8 4.63 11.18 -4.78
CA ILE A 8 3.30 10.53 -4.66
C ILE A 8 3.37 9.06 -5.09
N LEU A 9 4.01 8.77 -6.25
CA LEU A 9 4.24 7.41 -6.73
C LEU A 9 5.00 6.56 -5.72
N ARG A 10 6.02 7.14 -5.10
CA ARG A 10 6.86 6.44 -4.11
C ARG A 10 6.07 6.09 -2.85
N TYR A 11 5.29 7.02 -2.30
CA TYR A 11 4.38 6.74 -1.19
C TYR A 11 3.34 5.66 -1.55
N TYR A 12 2.77 5.74 -2.74
CA TYR A 12 1.82 4.75 -3.24
C TYR A 12 2.43 3.34 -3.32
N PHE A 13 3.62 3.20 -3.93
CA PHE A 13 4.31 1.91 -4.05
C PHE A 13 4.68 1.31 -2.70
N ILE A 14 5.11 2.12 -1.74
CA ILE A 14 5.42 1.64 -0.38
C ILE A 14 4.16 1.11 0.30
N MET A 15 3.05 1.85 0.24
CA MET A 15 1.78 1.43 0.85
C MET A 15 1.22 0.15 0.20
N VAL A 16 1.23 0.08 -1.13
CA VAL A 16 0.89 -1.15 -1.88
C VAL A 16 1.76 -2.33 -1.44
N SER A 17 3.07 -2.12 -1.32
CA SER A 17 4.00 -3.18 -0.93
C SER A 17 3.72 -3.66 0.49
N LEU A 18 3.47 -2.76 1.44
CA LEU A 18 3.13 -3.12 2.82
C LEU A 18 1.85 -3.95 2.89
N LEU A 19 0.80 -3.55 2.16
CA LEU A 19 -0.46 -4.28 2.11
C LEU A 19 -0.31 -5.65 1.44
N CYS A 20 0.51 -5.76 0.39
CA CYS A 20 0.78 -7.03 -0.29
C CYS A 20 1.58 -7.98 0.60
N ASN A 21 2.63 -7.49 1.27
CA ASN A 21 3.40 -8.26 2.25
C ASN A 21 2.52 -8.68 3.44
N GLY A 22 1.63 -7.81 3.91
CA GLY A 22 0.67 -8.14 4.97
C GLY A 22 -0.34 -9.20 4.55
N ALA A 23 -0.84 -9.13 3.31
CA ALA A 23 -1.70 -10.15 2.72
C ALA A 23 -0.99 -11.52 2.61
N GLU A 24 0.28 -11.53 2.21
CA GLU A 24 1.10 -12.74 2.16
C GLU A 24 1.31 -13.34 3.56
N ALA A 25 1.64 -12.50 4.55
CA ALA A 25 1.78 -12.92 5.93
C ALA A 25 0.47 -13.50 6.49
N TYR A 26 -0.67 -12.89 6.19
CA TYR A 26 -1.97 -13.43 6.58
C TYR A 26 -2.26 -14.77 5.89
N ASN A 27 -1.90 -14.92 4.62
CA ASN A 27 -2.04 -16.19 3.90
C ASN A 27 -1.16 -17.30 4.52
N MET A 28 0.06 -16.99 4.96
CA MET A 28 0.90 -17.95 5.71
C MET A 28 0.28 -18.30 7.07
N ASN A 29 -0.28 -17.33 7.79
CA ASN A 29 -0.99 -17.57 9.04
C ASN A 29 -2.24 -18.44 8.83
N LEU A 30 -3.00 -18.19 7.76
CA LEU A 30 -4.06 -19.07 7.34
C LEU A 30 -3.51 -20.47 7.09
N MET A 31 -2.45 -20.66 6.29
CA MET A 31 -1.90 -21.99 6.04
C MET A 31 -1.54 -22.76 7.33
N LEU A 32 -1.00 -22.06 8.34
CA LEU A 32 -0.72 -22.64 9.67
C LEU A 32 -1.99 -23.04 10.43
N LEU A 33 -3.00 -22.17 10.47
CA LEU A 33 -4.27 -22.43 11.17
C LEU A 33 -5.17 -23.40 10.40
N LYS A 34 -5.01 -23.44 9.08
CA LYS A 34 -5.88 -24.15 8.13
C LYS A 34 -5.43 -25.56 7.82
N VAL A 35 -4.23 -25.94 8.29
CA VAL A 35 -3.87 -27.35 8.52
C VAL A 35 -4.86 -28.04 9.48
N PHE A 36 -5.60 -27.27 10.30
CA PHE A 36 -6.67 -27.76 11.16
C PHE A 36 -8.09 -27.63 10.56
N ASP A 37 -8.30 -26.91 9.45
CA ASP A 37 -9.64 -26.59 8.93
C ASP A 37 -9.66 -26.50 7.39
N GLN A 38 -10.09 -27.55 6.71
CA GLN A 38 -10.13 -27.60 5.24
C GLN A 38 -11.15 -26.59 4.65
N GLY A 39 -10.69 -25.54 3.96
CA GLY A 39 -11.55 -24.86 2.96
C GLY A 39 -11.49 -23.34 2.86
N VAL A 40 -10.39 -22.77 2.33
CA VAL A 40 -10.44 -21.43 1.71
C VAL A 40 -9.58 -21.51 0.46
N THR A 41 -10.25 -21.68 -0.68
CA THR A 41 -9.66 -21.53 -2.01
C THR A 41 -9.91 -20.08 -2.48
N ASN A 42 -8.95 -19.50 -3.22
CA ASN A 42 -8.99 -18.13 -3.78
C ASN A 42 -8.71 -16.96 -2.81
N PHE A 43 -7.86 -17.14 -1.79
CA PHE A 43 -7.50 -16.06 -0.87
C PHE A 43 -6.63 -14.96 -1.52
N ILE A 44 -5.65 -15.35 -2.35
CA ILE A 44 -4.69 -14.41 -2.97
C ILE A 44 -5.38 -13.41 -3.91
N LEU A 45 -6.32 -13.86 -4.74
CA LEU A 45 -7.09 -13.00 -5.63
C LEU A 45 -7.95 -11.99 -4.87
N LYS A 46 -8.56 -12.42 -3.76
CA LYS A 46 -9.31 -11.52 -2.86
C LYS A 46 -8.43 -10.54 -2.12
N ALA A 47 -7.17 -10.88 -1.86
CA ALA A 47 -6.23 -10.02 -1.14
C ALA A 47 -5.57 -8.96 -2.03
N VAL A 48 -5.39 -9.25 -3.33
CA VAL A 48 -4.87 -8.27 -4.30
C VAL A 48 -5.83 -7.08 -4.46
N ILE A 49 -7.14 -7.31 -4.59
CA ILE A 49 -8.12 -6.23 -4.81
C ILE A 49 -8.04 -5.10 -3.75
N PRO A 50 -8.10 -5.37 -2.43
CA PRO A 50 -7.96 -4.34 -1.41
C PRO A 50 -6.54 -3.77 -1.34
N SER A 51 -5.52 -4.55 -1.68
CA SER A 51 -4.12 -4.11 -1.65
C SER A 51 -3.80 -3.01 -2.68
N TRP A 52 -4.61 -2.88 -3.74
CA TRP A 52 -4.50 -1.79 -4.71
C TRP A 52 -5.46 -0.63 -4.41
N GLY A 53 -6.67 -0.92 -3.89
CA GLY A 53 -7.67 0.11 -3.60
C GLY A 53 -7.41 0.93 -2.32
N LEU A 54 -7.00 0.27 -1.24
CA LEU A 54 -6.72 0.92 0.05
C LEU A 54 -5.58 1.97 0.01
N PRO A 55 -4.46 1.74 -0.70
CA PRO A 55 -3.40 2.74 -0.84
C PRO A 55 -3.84 3.96 -1.65
N ILE A 56 -4.70 3.81 -2.67
CA ILE A 56 -5.27 4.96 -3.40
C ILE A 56 -6.09 5.81 -2.43
N LEU A 57 -6.95 5.18 -1.63
CA LEU A 57 -7.76 5.88 -0.64
C LEU A 57 -6.90 6.60 0.40
N GLY A 58 -5.82 5.97 0.86
CA GLY A 58 -4.88 6.59 1.79
C GLY A 58 -4.20 7.83 1.22
N ILE A 59 -3.69 7.77 -0.01
CA ILE A 59 -3.07 8.92 -0.68
C ILE A 59 -4.10 10.05 -0.88
N VAL A 60 -5.32 9.73 -1.33
CA VAL A 60 -6.39 10.71 -1.53
C VAL A 60 -6.79 11.38 -0.21
N ALA A 61 -6.91 10.62 0.87
CA ALA A 61 -7.23 11.16 2.19
C ALA A 61 -6.14 12.13 2.69
N ILE A 62 -4.86 11.78 2.53
CA ILE A 62 -3.75 12.68 2.88
C ILE A 62 -3.81 13.94 2.01
N LEU A 63 -4.06 13.79 0.70
CA LEU A 63 -4.13 14.91 -0.23
C LEU A 63 -5.30 15.87 0.07
N ILE A 64 -6.41 15.38 0.63
CA ILE A 64 -7.55 16.20 1.06
C ILE A 64 -7.24 16.97 2.35
N ILE A 65 -6.51 16.35 3.27
CA ILE A 65 -6.20 16.94 4.58
C ILE A 65 -5.05 17.94 4.47
N ASP A 66 -3.98 17.54 3.79
CA ASP A 66 -2.75 18.32 3.69
C ASP A 66 -2.04 18.02 2.35
N THR A 67 -2.21 18.93 1.39
CA THR A 67 -1.53 18.85 0.09
C THR A 67 -0.04 19.15 0.21
N ASP A 68 0.35 19.92 1.23
CA ASP A 68 1.74 20.32 1.48
C ASP A 68 2.63 19.14 1.92
N ALA A 69 2.05 18.08 2.48
CA ALA A 69 2.74 16.84 2.83
C ALA A 69 3.45 16.18 1.64
N PHE A 70 2.94 16.38 0.43
CA PHE A 70 3.57 15.92 -0.81
C PHE A 70 4.43 17.00 -1.48
N GLN A 71 4.21 18.28 -1.12
CA GLN A 71 5.04 19.42 -1.47
C GLN A 71 6.18 19.57 -0.46
N GLY A 72 7.03 18.54 -0.34
CA GLY A 72 8.24 18.64 0.46
C GLY A 72 9.03 19.91 0.08
N VAL A 73 9.41 20.69 1.10
CA VAL A 73 10.19 21.93 1.03
C VAL A 73 11.17 21.88 -0.16
N VAL A 74 10.99 22.82 -1.09
CA VAL A 74 11.70 22.89 -2.37
C VAL A 74 13.17 23.26 -2.13
N GLU A 75 13.97 22.30 -1.71
CA GLU A 75 15.43 22.37 -1.72
C GLU A 75 15.94 21.23 -2.62
N GLY A 76 15.94 21.48 -3.93
CA GLY A 76 16.77 20.73 -4.88
C GLY A 76 16.44 19.26 -5.18
N CYS A 77 15.17 18.83 -5.09
CA CYS A 77 14.73 17.46 -5.47
C CYS A 77 15.67 16.34 -4.96
N THR A 78 16.22 16.48 -3.75
CA THR A 78 17.08 15.49 -3.11
C THR A 78 16.42 15.06 -1.82
N PHE A 79 16.10 13.78 -1.69
CA PHE A 79 15.75 13.17 -0.41
C PHE A 79 17.05 13.04 0.39
N ARG A 80 17.25 13.88 1.41
CA ARG A 80 18.27 13.66 2.42
C ARG A 80 17.73 12.71 3.49
#